data_AF-A0AAV2HM97-F1
#
_entry.id   AF-A0AAV2HM97-F1
#
_cell.length_a   1.000
_cell.length_b   1.000
_cell.length_c   1.000
_cell.angle_alpha   90.00
_cell.angle_beta   90.00
_cell.angle_gamma   90.00
#
_symmetry.space_group_name_H-M   'P 1'
#
loop_
_entity.id
_entity.type
_entity.pdbx_description
1 polymer ?
#
loop_
_entity_poly.entity_id
_entity_poly.type
_entity_poly.pdbx_seq_one_letter_code
_entity_poly.pdbx_strand_id
1 'polypeptide(L)'
;MVTEDLTREERKPFRRVMRAAIASIIPRRQREDFLANYTCCPPPIFIPLISVAELVVFIVYVFDLRDKGTETTSTSGVAMYSPLVYKATRRYEAWRFLTYMLMHQGYLHIISNLGFQIVFGTPLEVVHKWWRVGLVYLLGVIAGGLAHSITDHSVGLVGASGGVYALLGAHVAAIVINWKEMNYKCMDPAELEDNVCCGISRILLSAPVRLAIILLLVVPDTGVAIYRRISEPEANKIGVTAHIGGFLAGLMLGIVILKNVNTLTWEKNLGWVTLAVYLAFVAFCCLFNAFYDGYPETDWKPL
;
A
#
# COMPACT_ATOMS: atom_id res chain seq x y z
N MET A 1 21.71 -11.39 -15.80
CA MET A 1 22.61 -10.69 -16.75
C MET A 1 22.68 -9.17 -16.45
N VAL A 2 22.81 -8.73 -15.20
CA VAL A 2 23.21 -7.33 -14.85
C VAL A 2 24.35 -7.33 -13.84
N THR A 3 24.41 -8.36 -12.99
CA THR A 3 25.63 -8.63 -12.23
C THR A 3 26.85 -8.76 -13.15
N GLU A 4 26.70 -9.31 -14.35
CA GLU A 4 27.76 -9.45 -15.36
C GLU A 4 28.22 -8.11 -15.96
N ASP A 5 27.31 -7.15 -16.15
CA ASP A 5 27.63 -5.81 -16.70
C ASP A 5 28.17 -4.84 -15.64
N LEU A 6 27.91 -5.10 -14.36
CA LEU A 6 28.51 -4.32 -13.26
C LEU A 6 30.00 -4.62 -13.15
N THR A 7 30.82 -3.57 -13.03
CA THR A 7 32.24 -3.75 -12.71
C THR A 7 32.38 -4.48 -11.37
N ARG A 8 33.53 -5.15 -11.15
CA ARG A 8 33.80 -5.85 -9.87
C ARG A 8 33.64 -4.93 -8.66
N GLU A 9 33.91 -3.63 -8.81
CA GLU A 9 33.80 -2.63 -7.76
C GLU A 9 32.35 -2.25 -7.45
N GLU A 10 31.47 -2.16 -8.45
CA GLU A 10 30.05 -1.82 -8.28
C GLU A 10 29.19 -3.00 -7.79
N ARG A 11 29.63 -4.23 -8.08
CA ARG A 11 28.87 -5.45 -7.74
C ARG A 11 28.70 -5.65 -6.22
N LYS A 12 29.70 -5.28 -5.42
CA LYS A 12 29.66 -5.38 -3.94
C LYS A 12 28.66 -4.41 -3.29
N PRO A 13 28.71 -3.08 -3.52
CA PRO A 13 27.76 -2.15 -2.94
C PRO A 13 26.32 -2.41 -3.44
N PHE A 14 26.14 -2.71 -4.72
CA PHE A 14 24.84 -3.07 -5.27
C PHE A 14 24.23 -4.30 -4.57
N ARG A 15 25.00 -5.39 -4.44
CA ARG A 15 24.55 -6.59 -3.71
C ARG A 15 24.24 -6.30 -2.25
N ARG A 16 24.99 -5.42 -1.59
CA ARG A 16 24.74 -5.05 -0.19
C ARG A 16 23.39 -4.31 -0.05
N VAL A 17 23.13 -3.33 -0.90
CA VAL A 17 21.86 -2.58 -0.93
C VAL A 17 20.69 -3.52 -1.27
N MET A 18 20.83 -4.33 -2.31
CA MET A 18 19.79 -5.26 -2.73
C MET A 18 19.48 -6.29 -1.65
N ARG A 19 20.50 -6.84 -0.97
CA ARG A 19 20.33 -7.74 0.18
C ARG A 19 19.53 -7.10 1.30
N ALA A 20 19.77 -5.84 1.60
CA ALA A 20 19.01 -5.11 2.61
C ALA A 20 17.55 -4.90 2.18
N ALA A 21 17.32 -4.49 0.93
CA ALA A 21 15.99 -4.24 0.37
C ALA A 21 15.11 -5.50 0.36
N ILE A 22 15.65 -6.65 -0.05
CA ILE A 22 14.88 -7.90 -0.11
C ILE A 22 14.80 -8.62 1.23
N ALA A 23 15.58 -8.20 2.25
CA ALA A 23 15.67 -8.93 3.50
C ALA A 23 14.32 -9.04 4.22
N SER A 24 13.49 -8.00 4.09
CA SER A 24 12.16 -7.88 4.69
C SER A 24 11.06 -8.68 3.97
N ILE A 25 11.35 -9.27 2.81
CA ILE A 25 10.37 -10.03 2.01
C ILE A 25 10.83 -11.45 1.76
N ILE A 26 12.08 -11.65 1.34
CA ILE A 26 12.61 -12.95 0.93
C ILE A 26 13.31 -13.65 2.11
N PRO A 27 12.96 -14.92 2.41
CA PRO A 27 13.67 -15.74 3.39
C PRO A 27 15.16 -15.91 3.05
N ARG A 28 16.04 -15.95 4.07
CA ARG A 28 17.52 -15.93 3.90
C ARG A 28 18.04 -16.96 2.88
N ARG A 29 17.52 -18.19 2.91
CA ARG A 29 17.95 -19.30 2.03
C ARG A 29 17.72 -19.02 0.54
N GLN A 30 16.67 -18.29 0.22
CA GLN A 30 16.29 -17.99 -1.17
C GLN A 30 16.91 -16.67 -1.67
N ARG A 31 17.60 -15.91 -0.81
CA ARG A 31 18.14 -14.59 -1.19
C ARG A 31 19.26 -14.71 -2.22
N GLU A 32 20.19 -15.64 -2.05
CA GLU A 32 21.29 -15.80 -3.00
C GLU A 32 20.80 -16.31 -4.35
N ASP A 33 19.84 -17.26 -4.35
CA ASP A 33 19.17 -17.74 -5.56
C ASP A 33 18.40 -16.61 -6.26
N PHE A 34 17.70 -15.78 -5.49
CA PHE A 34 17.01 -14.59 -6.02
C PHE A 34 18.02 -13.61 -6.62
N LEU A 35 19.10 -13.27 -5.92
CA LEU A 35 20.12 -12.33 -6.39
C LEU A 35 20.89 -12.85 -7.60
N ALA A 36 21.09 -14.15 -7.71
CA ALA A 36 21.71 -14.77 -8.88
C ALA A 36 20.81 -14.66 -10.11
N ASN A 37 19.50 -14.82 -9.93
CA ASN A 37 18.50 -14.79 -11.00
C ASN A 37 17.86 -13.40 -11.21
N TYR A 38 18.17 -12.42 -10.37
CA TYR A 38 17.57 -11.09 -10.44
C TYR A 38 18.07 -10.37 -11.69
N THR A 39 17.17 -10.24 -12.66
CA THR A 39 17.31 -9.28 -13.73
C THR A 39 16.76 -7.96 -13.21
N CYS A 40 17.59 -6.90 -13.15
CA CYS A 40 17.18 -5.52 -12.82
C CYS A 40 16.18 -4.93 -13.85
N CYS A 41 15.60 -5.78 -14.69
CA CYS A 41 14.68 -5.46 -15.75
C CYS A 41 13.36 -6.18 -15.46
N PRO A 42 12.24 -5.44 -15.44
CA PRO A 42 12.17 -3.98 -15.27
C PRO A 42 12.64 -3.55 -13.86
N PRO A 43 13.25 -2.35 -13.71
CA PRO A 43 13.48 -1.74 -12.40
C PRO A 43 12.14 -1.47 -11.68
N PRO A 44 12.13 -1.11 -10.39
CA PRO A 44 10.93 -0.57 -9.79
C PRO A 44 10.52 0.72 -10.53
N ILE A 45 9.35 0.70 -11.15
CA ILE A 45 8.77 1.75 -11.98
C ILE A 45 7.44 2.23 -11.38
N PHE A 46 6.57 1.31 -10.95
CA PHE A 46 5.21 1.65 -10.52
C PHE A 46 5.22 2.56 -9.29
N ILE A 47 5.91 2.17 -8.20
CA ILE A 47 5.93 2.93 -6.95
C ILE A 47 6.55 4.33 -7.14
N PRO A 48 7.71 4.49 -7.81
CA PRO A 48 8.22 5.81 -8.13
C PRO A 48 7.27 6.63 -9.02
N LEU A 49 6.66 6.01 -10.04
CA LEU A 49 5.80 6.71 -10.99
C LEU A 49 4.53 7.23 -10.31
N ILE A 50 3.86 6.40 -9.49
CA ILE A 50 2.64 6.82 -8.80
C ILE A 50 2.95 7.86 -7.72
N SER A 51 4.08 7.74 -7.01
CA SER A 51 4.57 8.78 -6.08
C SER A 51 4.82 10.12 -6.77
N VAL A 52 5.44 10.12 -7.95
CA VAL A 52 5.65 11.34 -8.75
C VAL A 52 4.31 11.91 -9.21
N ALA A 53 3.38 11.08 -9.67
CA ALA A 53 2.05 11.53 -10.09
C ALA A 53 1.28 12.19 -8.95
N GLU A 54 1.26 11.59 -7.76
CA GLU A 54 0.66 12.15 -6.54
C GLU A 54 1.28 13.49 -6.17
N LEU A 55 2.62 13.59 -6.20
CA LEU A 55 3.35 14.83 -5.90
C LEU A 55 3.04 15.94 -6.90
N VAL A 56 3.03 15.62 -8.20
CA VAL A 56 2.71 16.59 -9.26
C VAL A 56 1.27 17.10 -9.11
N VAL A 57 0.30 16.20 -8.93
CA VAL A 57 -1.11 16.59 -8.74
C VAL A 57 -1.27 17.45 -7.48
N PHE A 58 -0.61 17.09 -6.38
CA PHE A 58 -0.63 17.88 -5.16
C PHE A 58 -0.07 19.30 -5.37
N ILE A 59 1.10 19.42 -6.02
CA ILE A 59 1.70 20.73 -6.31
C ILE A 59 0.77 21.59 -7.17
N VAL A 60 0.18 21.01 -8.22
CA VAL A 60 -0.77 21.72 -9.09
C VAL A 60 -1.96 22.26 -8.29
N TYR A 61 -2.56 21.47 -7.41
CA TYR A 61 -3.68 21.92 -6.59
C TYR A 61 -3.29 22.87 -5.46
N VAL A 62 -2.05 22.82 -4.95
CA VAL A 62 -1.54 23.82 -4.00
C VAL A 62 -1.48 25.19 -4.65
N PHE A 63 -1.01 25.29 -5.90
CA PHE A 63 -1.01 26.55 -6.65
C PHE A 63 -2.42 27.03 -6.97
N ASP A 64 -3.32 26.15 -7.43
CA ASP A 64 -4.73 26.51 -7.70
C ASP A 64 -5.47 26.99 -6.44
N LEU A 65 -5.22 26.36 -5.27
CA LEU A 65 -5.77 26.81 -3.99
C LEU A 65 -5.22 28.19 -3.60
N ARG A 66 -3.91 28.40 -3.78
CA ARG A 66 -3.25 29.69 -3.49
C ARG A 66 -3.84 30.82 -4.34
N ASP A 67 -4.04 30.58 -5.63
CA ASP A 67 -4.64 31.57 -6.55
C ASP A 67 -6.09 31.90 -6.16
N LYS A 68 -6.80 30.96 -5.53
CA LYS A 68 -8.14 31.14 -4.94
C LYS A 68 -8.13 31.68 -3.51
N GLY A 69 -6.96 32.09 -2.98
CA GLY A 69 -6.82 32.66 -1.64
C GLY A 69 -6.95 31.66 -0.49
N THR A 70 -6.83 30.36 -0.76
CA THR A 70 -6.83 29.30 0.27
C THR A 70 -5.41 28.79 0.49
N GLU A 71 -4.92 28.92 1.73
CA GLU A 71 -3.61 28.40 2.11
C GLU A 71 -3.68 26.88 2.36
N THR A 72 -2.66 26.16 1.90
CA THR A 72 -2.45 24.75 2.28
C THR A 72 -1.53 24.72 3.49
N THR A 73 -1.94 23.99 4.54
CA THR A 73 -1.17 23.87 5.79
C THR A 73 -0.61 22.45 5.93
N SER A 74 -0.01 22.14 7.08
CA SER A 74 0.46 20.78 7.38
C SER A 74 -0.67 19.75 7.42
N THR A 75 -1.90 20.15 7.78
CA THR A 75 -3.04 19.25 8.01
C THR A 75 -4.31 19.61 7.24
N SER A 76 -4.36 20.77 6.60
CA SER A 76 -5.52 21.27 5.84
C SER A 76 -5.10 21.79 4.47
N GLY A 77 -6.09 22.05 3.61
CA GLY A 77 -5.87 22.45 2.23
C GLY A 77 -6.04 21.26 1.29
N VAL A 78 -7.21 21.20 0.66
CA VAL A 78 -7.57 20.20 -0.33
C VAL A 78 -8.60 20.80 -1.28
N ALA A 79 -8.39 20.62 -2.59
CA ALA A 79 -9.30 21.10 -3.62
C ALA A 79 -10.52 20.17 -3.72
N MET A 80 -11.47 20.27 -2.79
CA MET A 80 -12.69 19.42 -2.77
C MET A 80 -13.56 19.58 -4.01
N TYR A 81 -13.41 20.65 -4.79
CA TYR A 81 -14.09 20.83 -6.08
C TYR A 81 -13.49 19.97 -7.21
N SER A 82 -12.32 19.36 -7.01
CA SER A 82 -11.63 18.58 -8.04
C SER A 82 -12.47 17.38 -8.54
N PRO A 83 -12.40 17.06 -9.85
CA PRO A 83 -13.00 15.86 -10.41
C PRO A 83 -12.34 14.56 -9.93
N LEU A 84 -11.18 14.63 -9.28
CA LEU A 84 -10.44 13.47 -8.81
C LEU A 84 -10.91 12.98 -7.43
N VAL A 85 -11.50 13.87 -6.62
CA VAL A 85 -12.00 13.56 -5.28
C VAL A 85 -13.19 12.60 -5.36
N TYR A 86 -13.23 11.59 -4.49
CA TYR A 86 -14.43 10.79 -4.32
C TYR A 86 -15.51 11.59 -3.59
N LYS A 87 -16.71 11.65 -4.16
CA LYS A 87 -17.89 12.29 -3.58
C LYS A 87 -19.08 11.37 -3.71
N ALA A 88 -19.82 11.20 -2.62
CA ALA A 88 -21.05 10.41 -2.61
C ALA A 88 -22.10 10.93 -3.62
N THR A 89 -22.22 12.25 -3.77
CA THR A 89 -23.12 12.89 -4.74
C THR A 89 -22.74 12.60 -6.21
N ARG A 90 -21.50 12.14 -6.46
CA ARG A 90 -20.96 11.80 -7.79
C ARG A 90 -20.56 10.34 -7.89
N ARG A 91 -21.14 9.45 -7.07
CA ARG A 91 -20.77 8.02 -7.01
C ARG A 91 -20.95 7.27 -8.33
N TYR A 92 -21.74 7.78 -9.28
CA TYR A 92 -21.88 7.19 -10.61
C TYR A 92 -20.65 7.42 -11.51
N GLU A 93 -19.77 8.35 -11.15
CA GLU A 93 -18.52 8.64 -11.84
C GLU A 93 -17.44 7.65 -11.36
N ALA A 94 -17.45 6.44 -11.93
CA ALA A 94 -16.66 5.29 -11.44
C ALA A 94 -15.16 5.55 -11.27
N TRP A 95 -14.56 6.45 -12.07
CA TRP A 95 -13.14 6.80 -11.94
C TRP A 95 -12.81 7.42 -10.58
N ARG A 96 -13.77 8.04 -9.89
CA ARG A 96 -13.58 8.65 -8.57
C ARG A 96 -13.22 7.63 -7.48
N PHE A 97 -13.58 6.36 -7.65
CA PHE A 97 -13.15 5.27 -6.77
C PHE A 97 -11.67 4.91 -6.94
N LEU A 98 -10.99 5.45 -7.95
CA LEU A 98 -9.57 5.27 -8.19
C LEU A 98 -8.81 6.58 -8.05
N THR A 99 -9.28 7.67 -8.67
CA THR A 99 -8.54 8.93 -8.77
C THR A 99 -8.40 9.67 -7.45
N TYR A 100 -9.19 9.32 -6.43
CA TYR A 100 -9.10 9.96 -5.12
C TYR A 100 -7.72 9.78 -4.48
N MET A 101 -6.98 8.73 -4.86
CA MET A 101 -5.60 8.47 -4.41
C MET A 101 -4.64 9.62 -4.74
N LEU A 102 -4.92 10.39 -5.80
CA LEU A 102 -4.05 11.49 -6.25
C LEU A 102 -4.26 12.78 -5.44
N MET A 103 -5.36 12.89 -4.71
CA MET A 103 -5.71 14.08 -3.93
C MET A 103 -5.23 13.92 -2.49
N HIS A 104 -4.71 14.98 -1.87
CA HIS A 104 -4.22 14.93 -0.48
C HIS A 104 -4.65 16.19 0.29
N GLN A 105 -4.73 16.07 1.61
CA GLN A 105 -5.17 17.13 2.54
C GLN A 105 -3.99 17.56 3.42
N GLY A 106 -3.29 18.61 2.98
CA GLY A 106 -2.11 19.16 3.64
C GLY A 106 -0.80 18.39 3.42
N TYR A 107 0.31 19.01 3.80
CA TYR A 107 1.67 18.50 3.52
C TYR A 107 1.99 17.20 4.26
N LEU A 108 1.57 17.06 5.53
CA LEU A 108 1.88 15.85 6.30
C LEU A 108 1.17 14.62 5.73
N HIS A 109 -0.01 14.79 5.14
CA HIS A 109 -0.78 13.69 4.57
C HIS A 109 -0.09 13.12 3.31
N ILE A 110 0.39 13.97 2.41
CA ILE A 110 1.15 13.47 1.24
C ILE A 110 2.53 12.93 1.63
N ILE A 111 3.24 13.58 2.55
CA ILE A 111 4.57 13.13 2.99
C ILE A 111 4.48 11.74 3.64
N SER A 112 3.47 11.49 4.49
CA SER A 112 3.30 10.17 5.11
C SER A 112 2.94 9.10 4.09
N ASN A 113 2.03 9.39 3.15
CA ASN A 113 1.65 8.45 2.09
C ASN A 113 2.85 8.09 1.20
N LEU A 114 3.58 9.10 0.69
CA LEU A 114 4.78 8.87 -0.12
C LEU A 114 5.86 8.12 0.66
N GLY A 115 6.08 8.48 1.93
CA GLY A 115 7.04 7.81 2.80
C GLY A 115 6.74 6.32 2.96
N PHE A 116 5.52 5.97 3.36
CA PHE A 116 5.12 4.58 3.50
C PHE A 116 5.10 3.83 2.16
N GLN A 117 4.59 4.45 1.10
CA GLN A 117 4.57 3.88 -0.24
C GLN A 117 5.97 3.53 -0.75
N ILE A 118 6.95 4.41 -0.57
CA ILE A 118 8.34 4.16 -0.98
C ILE A 118 8.98 3.08 -0.10
N VAL A 119 8.82 3.18 1.23
CA VAL A 119 9.43 2.25 2.20
C VAL A 119 8.89 0.83 2.04
N PHE A 120 7.58 0.67 1.85
CA PHE A 120 6.94 -0.65 1.77
C PHE A 120 6.73 -1.14 0.34
N GLY A 121 6.44 -0.25 -0.61
CA GLY A 121 6.17 -0.61 -1.99
C GLY A 121 7.42 -0.98 -2.78
N THR A 122 8.51 -0.23 -2.64
CA THR A 122 9.74 -0.46 -3.44
C THR A 122 10.32 -1.86 -3.20
N PRO A 123 10.46 -2.35 -1.96
CA PRO A 123 10.89 -3.73 -1.72
C PRO A 123 9.97 -4.75 -2.38
N LEU A 124 8.64 -4.59 -2.28
CA LEU A 124 7.67 -5.50 -2.91
C LEU A 124 7.85 -5.51 -4.42
N GLU A 125 8.09 -4.35 -5.01
CA GLU A 125 8.22 -4.20 -6.45
C GLU A 125 9.50 -4.83 -6.99
N VAL A 126 10.61 -4.69 -6.26
CA VAL A 126 11.86 -5.39 -6.55
C VAL A 126 11.64 -6.90 -6.55
N VAL A 127 10.91 -7.44 -5.58
CA VAL A 127 10.72 -8.89 -5.45
C VAL A 127 9.67 -9.44 -6.42
N HIS A 128 8.55 -8.74 -6.57
CA HIS A 128 7.36 -9.25 -7.26
C HIS A 128 7.08 -8.59 -8.61
N LYS A 129 7.90 -7.63 -9.05
CA LYS A 129 7.74 -6.83 -10.27
C LYS A 129 6.61 -5.81 -10.18
N TRP A 130 6.79 -4.72 -10.94
CA TRP A 130 5.93 -3.53 -10.94
C TRP A 130 4.44 -3.83 -11.16
N TRP A 131 4.09 -4.70 -12.10
CA TRP A 131 2.69 -4.93 -12.46
C TRP A 131 1.93 -5.70 -11.37
N ARG A 132 2.58 -6.61 -10.63
CA ARG A 132 1.94 -7.34 -9.52
C ARG A 132 1.67 -6.40 -8.35
N VAL A 133 2.65 -5.57 -8.01
CA VAL A 133 2.51 -4.56 -6.96
C VAL A 133 1.51 -3.48 -7.35
N GLY A 134 1.54 -3.04 -8.60
CA GLY A 134 0.57 -2.11 -9.16
C GLY A 134 -0.86 -2.63 -9.09
N LEU A 135 -1.10 -3.91 -9.42
CA LEU A 135 -2.42 -4.53 -9.25
C LEU A 135 -2.87 -4.54 -7.79
N VAL A 136 -2.02 -4.98 -6.86
CA VAL A 136 -2.36 -4.99 -5.41
C VAL A 136 -2.68 -3.58 -4.91
N TYR A 137 -1.88 -2.59 -5.31
CA TYR A 137 -2.06 -1.20 -4.93
C TYR A 137 -3.38 -0.64 -5.46
N LEU A 138 -3.62 -0.72 -6.78
CA LEU A 138 -4.80 -0.11 -7.42
C LEU A 138 -6.09 -0.81 -7.00
N LEU A 139 -6.09 -2.15 -6.86
CA LEU A 139 -7.23 -2.90 -6.35
C LEU A 139 -7.48 -2.62 -4.86
N GLY A 140 -6.43 -2.30 -4.11
CA GLY A 140 -6.49 -1.81 -2.74
C GLY A 140 -7.13 -0.43 -2.62
N VAL A 141 -6.75 0.51 -3.49
CA VAL A 141 -7.38 1.83 -3.62
C VAL A 141 -8.88 1.67 -3.91
N ILE A 142 -9.24 0.86 -4.91
CA ILE A 142 -10.66 0.62 -5.26
C ILE A 142 -11.42 0.02 -4.07
N ALA A 143 -10.85 -0.98 -3.40
CA ALA A 143 -11.48 -1.60 -2.24
C ALA A 143 -11.62 -0.64 -1.05
N GLY A 144 -10.63 0.23 -0.83
CA GLY A 144 -10.69 1.29 0.17
C GLY A 144 -11.78 2.32 -0.14
N GLY A 145 -11.86 2.79 -1.39
CA GLY A 145 -12.91 3.70 -1.84
C GLY A 145 -14.32 3.09 -1.73
N LEU A 146 -14.45 1.81 -2.09
CA LEU A 146 -15.71 1.07 -1.94
C LEU A 146 -16.09 0.87 -0.47
N ALA A 147 -15.15 0.50 0.40
CA ALA A 147 -15.40 0.40 1.85
C ALA A 147 -15.89 1.74 2.41
N HIS A 148 -15.18 2.83 2.08
CA HIS A 148 -15.56 4.18 2.48
C HIS A 148 -16.96 4.55 2.01
N SER A 149 -17.27 4.29 0.73
CA SER A 149 -18.55 4.67 0.11
C SER A 149 -19.77 4.09 0.80
N ILE A 150 -19.67 2.90 1.39
CA ILE A 150 -20.81 2.24 2.04
C ILE A 150 -20.87 2.54 3.55
N THR A 151 -19.76 2.95 4.17
CA THR A 151 -19.69 3.23 5.61
C THR A 151 -19.87 4.71 5.95
N ASP A 152 -19.43 5.61 5.07
CA ASP A 152 -19.44 7.06 5.29
C ASP A 152 -19.96 7.76 4.03
N HIS A 153 -21.22 7.44 3.71
CA HIS A 153 -21.91 7.80 2.48
C HIS A 153 -22.22 9.31 2.33
N SER A 154 -21.76 10.16 3.25
CA SER A 154 -21.90 11.62 3.19
C SER A 154 -20.58 12.39 3.08
N VAL A 155 -19.43 11.72 3.25
CA VAL A 155 -18.12 12.37 3.37
C VAL A 155 -17.28 12.07 2.13
N GLY A 156 -16.57 13.09 1.62
CA GLY A 156 -15.64 12.92 0.52
C GLY A 156 -14.40 12.11 0.93
N LEU A 157 -13.72 11.50 -0.04
CA LEU A 157 -12.49 10.74 0.21
C LEU A 157 -11.35 11.24 -0.69
N VAL A 158 -10.18 11.34 -0.07
CA VAL A 158 -8.90 11.71 -0.69
C VAL A 158 -7.77 10.91 -0.03
N GLY A 159 -6.68 10.71 -0.75
CA GLY A 159 -5.44 10.16 -0.24
C GLY A 159 -5.10 8.78 -0.80
N ALA A 160 -3.82 8.56 -1.06
CA ALA A 160 -3.26 7.30 -1.54
C ALA A 160 -3.34 6.14 -0.52
N SER A 161 -3.86 6.40 0.68
CA SER A 161 -3.70 5.52 1.82
C SER A 161 -4.39 4.17 1.69
N GLY A 162 -5.44 4.05 0.88
CA GLY A 162 -6.03 2.76 0.51
C GLY A 162 -5.02 1.83 -0.19
N GLY A 163 -4.20 2.37 -1.09
CA GLY A 163 -3.12 1.64 -1.75
C GLY A 163 -1.95 1.38 -0.81
N VAL A 164 -1.55 2.37 0.00
CA VAL A 164 -0.49 2.22 1.02
C VAL A 164 -0.82 1.09 1.99
N TYR A 165 -2.04 1.06 2.52
CA TYR A 165 -2.48 0.02 3.43
C TYR A 165 -2.62 -1.33 2.73
N ALA A 166 -2.92 -1.37 1.44
CA ALA A 166 -2.85 -2.61 0.67
C ALA A 166 -1.41 -3.16 0.55
N LEU A 167 -0.41 -2.30 0.39
CA LEU A 167 1.00 -2.72 0.44
C LEU A 167 1.36 -3.28 1.82
N LEU A 168 0.90 -2.64 2.90
CA LEU A 168 1.10 -3.12 4.28
C LEU A 168 0.42 -4.48 4.51
N GLY A 169 -0.82 -4.64 4.05
CA GLY A 169 -1.55 -5.92 4.10
C GLY A 169 -0.81 -7.01 3.32
N ALA A 170 -0.24 -6.68 2.17
CA ALA A 170 0.54 -7.61 1.37
C ALA A 170 1.86 -8.03 2.06
N HIS A 171 2.52 -7.13 2.81
CA HIS A 171 3.64 -7.49 3.69
C HIS A 171 3.21 -8.47 4.77
N VAL A 172 2.07 -8.24 5.42
CA VAL A 172 1.53 -9.16 6.43
C VAL A 172 1.20 -10.51 5.80
N ALA A 173 0.60 -10.55 4.61
CA ALA A 173 0.38 -11.79 3.87
C ALA A 173 1.68 -12.56 3.62
N ALA A 174 2.73 -11.86 3.17
CA ALA A 174 4.04 -12.46 2.95
C ALA A 174 4.64 -13.03 4.26
N ILE A 175 4.50 -12.32 5.38
CA ILE A 175 4.93 -12.80 6.71
C ILE A 175 4.16 -14.05 7.12
N VAL A 176 2.83 -14.07 6.94
CA VAL A 176 1.97 -15.20 7.33
C VAL A 176 2.28 -16.45 6.51
N ILE A 177 2.43 -16.32 5.18
CA ILE A 177 2.77 -17.44 4.30
C ILE A 177 4.16 -17.99 4.65
N ASN A 178 5.14 -17.12 4.87
CA ASN A 178 6.54 -17.51 5.11
C ASN A 178 6.87 -17.63 6.61
N TRP A 179 5.87 -17.76 7.49
CA TRP A 179 6.06 -17.69 8.94
C TRP A 179 7.06 -18.72 9.46
N LYS A 180 7.01 -19.96 8.95
CA LYS A 180 7.90 -21.05 9.38
C LYS A 180 9.33 -20.77 8.94
N GLU A 181 9.54 -20.39 7.68
CA GLU A 181 10.85 -20.09 7.09
C GLU A 181 11.51 -18.89 7.77
N MET A 182 10.71 -17.91 8.19
CA MET A 182 11.16 -16.69 8.85
C MET A 182 11.45 -16.87 10.35
N ASN A 183 10.92 -17.91 11.01
CA ASN A 183 11.09 -18.16 12.44
C ASN A 183 11.96 -19.38 12.79
N TYR A 184 11.87 -20.48 12.03
CA TYR A 184 12.53 -21.76 12.34
C TYR A 184 14.06 -21.65 12.37
N LYS A 185 14.64 -20.71 11.62
CA LYS A 185 16.11 -20.54 11.50
C LYS A 185 16.71 -19.39 12.30
N CYS A 186 15.90 -18.59 13.00
CA CYS A 186 16.43 -17.65 13.99
C CYS A 186 17.02 -18.39 15.20
N MET A 187 16.54 -19.62 15.42
CA MET A 187 16.80 -20.44 16.61
C MET A 187 17.75 -21.62 16.35
N ASP A 188 18.22 -21.81 15.10
CA ASP A 188 19.11 -22.92 14.73
C ASP A 188 20.55 -22.65 15.20
N PRO A 189 21.11 -23.46 16.12
CA PRO A 189 22.46 -23.30 16.66
C PRO A 189 23.57 -23.56 15.62
N ALA A 190 23.31 -24.30 14.55
CA ALA A 190 24.33 -24.61 13.54
C ALA A 190 24.71 -23.40 12.65
N GLU A 191 23.85 -22.38 12.56
CA GLU A 191 24.15 -21.10 11.88
C GLU A 191 24.74 -20.05 12.86
N LEU A 192 25.19 -20.46 14.06
CA LEU A 192 25.74 -19.58 15.11
C LEU A 192 27.25 -19.28 14.95
N GLU A 193 27.97 -20.08 14.17
CA GLU A 193 29.45 -19.94 14.02
C GLU A 193 29.89 -18.74 13.17
N ASP A 194 29.03 -18.17 12.31
CA ASP A 194 29.41 -17.05 11.43
C ASP A 194 29.10 -15.67 12.05
N ASN A 195 30.06 -15.17 12.84
CA ASN A 195 30.41 -13.76 13.11
C ASN A 195 29.28 -12.76 13.51
N VAL A 196 29.21 -12.49 14.82
CA VAL A 196 28.82 -11.32 15.66
C VAL A 196 27.98 -10.14 15.09
N CYS A 197 27.97 -9.82 13.79
CA CYS A 197 27.08 -8.79 13.20
C CYS A 197 25.65 -9.28 12.89
N CYS A 198 25.34 -10.56 13.10
CA CYS A 198 24.07 -11.18 12.70
C CYS A 198 22.98 -11.29 13.78
N GLY A 199 23.28 -11.12 15.07
CA GLY A 199 22.29 -11.34 16.14
C GLY A 199 21.11 -10.36 16.10
N ILE A 200 21.41 -9.05 16.16
CA ILE A 200 20.39 -7.99 16.13
C ILE A 200 19.61 -8.01 14.81
N SER A 201 20.30 -8.15 13.68
CA SER A 201 19.68 -8.24 12.36
C SER A 201 18.75 -9.46 12.22
N ARG A 202 19.06 -10.61 12.84
CA ARG A 202 18.18 -11.79 12.86
C ARG A 202 16.90 -11.55 13.65
N ILE A 203 17.01 -10.90 14.82
CA ILE A 203 15.85 -10.54 15.64
C ILE A 203 14.97 -9.54 14.89
N LEU A 204 15.55 -8.47 14.34
CA LEU A 204 14.84 -7.45 13.55
C LEU A 204 14.14 -8.02 12.31
N LEU A 205 14.71 -9.06 11.71
CA LEU A 205 14.17 -9.72 10.53
C LEU A 205 13.26 -10.91 10.85
N SER A 206 12.99 -11.22 12.12
CA SER A 206 12.03 -12.25 12.50
C SER A 206 10.59 -11.82 12.16
N ALA A 207 9.70 -12.78 11.91
CA ALA A 207 8.30 -12.46 11.58
C ALA A 207 7.59 -11.65 12.68
N PRO A 208 7.73 -11.98 14.00
CA PRO A 208 7.11 -11.20 15.07
C PRO A 208 7.61 -9.75 15.13
N VAL A 209 8.91 -9.53 14.96
CA VAL A 209 9.48 -8.17 15.03
C VAL A 209 9.09 -7.34 13.81
N ARG A 210 9.05 -7.92 12.61
CA ARG A 210 8.52 -7.22 11.43
C ARG A 210 7.07 -6.83 11.61
N LEU A 211 6.24 -7.73 12.13
CA LEU A 211 4.84 -7.44 12.43
C LEU A 211 4.74 -6.31 13.48
N ALA A 212 5.57 -6.35 14.53
CA ALA A 212 5.63 -5.29 15.53
C ALA A 212 6.07 -3.94 14.94
N ILE A 213 7.03 -3.90 14.03
CA ILE A 213 7.46 -2.68 13.34
C ILE A 213 6.32 -2.13 12.46
N ILE A 214 5.65 -3.00 11.70
CA ILE A 214 4.48 -2.61 10.90
C ILE A 214 3.40 -2.02 11.81
N LEU A 215 3.07 -2.69 12.92
CA LEU A 215 2.09 -2.19 13.88
C LEU A 215 2.53 -0.86 14.51
N LEU A 216 3.80 -0.71 14.87
CA LEU A 216 4.35 0.52 15.43
C LEU A 216 4.24 1.71 14.46
N LEU A 217 4.29 1.46 13.15
CA LEU A 217 4.16 2.50 12.12
C LEU A 217 2.69 2.78 11.76
N VAL A 218 1.86 1.74 11.69
CA VAL A 218 0.46 1.82 11.28
C VAL A 218 -0.43 2.39 12.38
N VAL A 219 -0.22 1.99 13.64
CA VAL A 219 -1.08 2.40 14.75
C VAL A 219 -1.08 3.91 14.96
N PRO A 220 0.06 4.63 14.98
CA PRO A 220 0.06 6.09 15.07
C PRO A 220 -0.61 6.76 13.88
N ASP A 221 -0.36 6.28 12.65
CA ASP A 221 -0.95 6.83 11.42
C ASP A 221 -2.49 6.67 11.42
N THR A 222 -2.98 5.46 11.71
CA THR A 222 -4.42 5.20 11.89
C THR A 222 -4.98 6.00 13.07
N GLY A 223 -4.24 6.13 14.16
CA GLY A 223 -4.63 6.89 15.34
C GLY A 223 -4.82 8.38 15.03
N VAL A 224 -3.93 8.98 14.23
CA VAL A 224 -4.08 10.36 13.73
C VAL A 224 -5.31 10.47 12.82
N ALA A 225 -5.55 9.50 11.93
CA ALA A 225 -6.74 9.50 11.07
C ALA A 225 -8.04 9.44 11.89
N ILE A 226 -8.09 8.60 12.92
CA ILE A 226 -9.23 8.50 13.85
C ILE A 226 -9.38 9.80 14.65
N TYR A 227 -8.29 10.35 15.19
CA TYR A 227 -8.31 11.60 15.95
C TYR A 227 -8.89 12.74 15.10
N ARG A 228 -8.46 12.88 13.85
CA ARG A 228 -9.02 13.88 12.93
C ARG A 228 -10.50 13.64 12.64
N ARG A 229 -10.94 12.39 12.48
CA ARG A 229 -12.36 12.05 12.26
C ARG A 229 -13.27 12.48 13.42
N ILE A 230 -12.77 12.48 14.65
CA ILE A 230 -13.53 12.87 15.85
C ILE A 230 -13.38 14.35 16.22
N SER A 231 -12.26 14.99 15.86
CA SER A 231 -11.96 16.37 16.26
C SER A 231 -12.23 17.41 15.18
N GLU A 232 -12.22 17.04 13.89
CA GLU A 232 -12.44 18.00 12.80
C GLU A 232 -13.92 18.20 12.47
N PRO A 233 -14.30 19.40 11.98
CA PRO A 233 -15.65 19.65 11.45
C PRO A 233 -16.02 18.65 10.35
N GLU A 234 -17.31 18.33 10.20
CA GLU A 234 -17.81 17.34 9.22
C GLU A 234 -17.20 17.51 7.80
N ALA A 235 -16.99 18.76 7.37
CA ALA A 235 -16.44 19.09 6.06
C ALA A 235 -14.99 18.59 5.81
N ASN A 236 -14.21 18.34 6.87
CA ASN A 236 -12.79 17.96 6.77
C ASN A 236 -12.53 16.53 7.25
N LYS A 237 -13.58 15.77 7.54
CA LYS A 237 -13.44 14.42 8.07
C LYS A 237 -12.87 13.47 7.02
N ILE A 238 -11.93 12.63 7.46
CA ILE A 238 -11.26 11.64 6.62
C ILE A 238 -11.82 10.25 6.91
N GLY A 239 -12.10 9.48 5.85
CA GLY A 239 -12.56 8.10 5.95
C GLY A 239 -11.51 7.14 6.51
N VAL A 240 -11.70 6.65 7.74
CA VAL A 240 -10.82 5.61 8.32
C VAL A 240 -11.01 4.27 7.62
N THR A 241 -12.21 4.00 7.11
CA THR A 241 -12.58 2.71 6.50
C THR A 241 -11.87 2.45 5.18
N ALA A 242 -11.38 3.48 4.49
CA ALA A 242 -10.52 3.31 3.32
C ALA A 242 -9.20 2.60 3.66
N HIS A 243 -8.61 2.90 4.82
CA HIS A 243 -7.40 2.23 5.32
C HIS A 243 -7.66 0.75 5.59
N ILE A 244 -8.79 0.44 6.23
CA ILE A 244 -9.19 -0.94 6.57
C ILE A 244 -9.48 -1.73 5.29
N GLY A 245 -10.29 -1.18 4.37
CA GLY A 245 -10.61 -1.82 3.09
C GLY A 245 -9.37 -2.09 2.25
N GLY A 246 -8.46 -1.11 2.16
CA GLY A 246 -7.16 -1.27 1.51
C GLY A 246 -6.30 -2.35 2.15
N PHE A 247 -6.16 -2.35 3.47
CA PHE A 247 -5.38 -3.36 4.20
C PHE A 247 -5.88 -4.78 3.98
N LEU A 248 -7.19 -5.00 4.12
CA LEU A 248 -7.79 -6.33 3.91
C LEU A 248 -7.64 -6.78 2.45
N ALA A 249 -7.86 -5.88 1.49
CA ALA A 249 -7.62 -6.16 0.07
C ALA A 249 -6.17 -6.58 -0.17
N GLY A 250 -5.20 -5.85 0.38
CA GLY A 250 -3.78 -6.18 0.31
C GLY A 250 -3.42 -7.52 0.93
N LEU A 251 -3.98 -7.82 2.10
CA LEU A 251 -3.79 -9.10 2.78
C LEU A 251 -4.31 -10.27 1.93
N MET A 252 -5.47 -10.10 1.30
CA MET A 252 -6.15 -11.14 0.52
C MET A 252 -5.52 -11.32 -0.86
N LEU A 253 -5.28 -10.22 -1.58
CA LEU A 253 -4.68 -10.20 -2.91
C LEU A 253 -3.18 -10.47 -2.86
N GLY A 254 -2.50 -10.15 -1.76
CA GLY A 254 -1.08 -10.45 -1.56
C GLY A 254 -0.79 -11.94 -1.69
N ILE A 255 -1.67 -12.79 -1.17
CA ILE A 255 -1.57 -14.26 -1.24
C ILE A 255 -1.71 -14.76 -2.69
N VAL A 256 -2.55 -14.10 -3.48
CA VAL A 256 -2.94 -14.54 -4.84
C VAL A 256 -2.01 -13.99 -5.91
N ILE A 257 -1.71 -12.69 -5.82
CA ILE A 257 -1.02 -11.92 -6.84
C ILE A 257 0.48 -11.97 -6.62
N LEU A 258 0.99 -11.93 -5.40
CA LEU A 258 2.45 -11.92 -5.19
C LEU A 258 3.06 -13.30 -5.40
N LYS A 259 4.27 -13.30 -5.96
CA LYS A 259 4.97 -14.54 -6.29
C LYS A 259 5.44 -15.23 -5.01
N ASN A 260 4.93 -16.43 -4.75
CA ASN A 260 5.54 -17.37 -3.81
C ASN A 260 6.42 -18.37 -4.58
N VAL A 261 7.68 -18.51 -4.16
CA VAL A 261 8.70 -19.35 -4.82
C VAL A 261 8.38 -20.83 -4.63
N ASN A 262 7.94 -21.23 -3.43
CA ASN A 262 7.60 -22.60 -3.08
C ASN A 262 6.13 -22.66 -2.64
N THR A 263 5.22 -22.80 -3.61
CA THR A 263 3.78 -22.84 -3.31
C THR A 263 3.34 -24.20 -2.81
N LEU A 264 2.84 -24.25 -1.57
CA LEU A 264 2.19 -25.43 -0.99
C LEU A 264 0.73 -25.49 -1.46
N THR A 265 0.13 -26.69 -1.46
CA THR A 265 -1.25 -26.89 -1.90
C THR A 265 -2.26 -26.12 -1.05
N TRP A 266 -2.04 -26.04 0.27
CA TRP A 266 -2.90 -25.27 1.18
C TRP A 266 -2.86 -23.77 0.88
N GLU A 267 -1.73 -23.23 0.43
CA GLU A 267 -1.58 -21.81 0.06
C GLU A 267 -2.36 -21.50 -1.23
N LYS A 268 -2.40 -22.44 -2.18
CA LYS A 268 -3.23 -22.30 -3.39
C LYS A 268 -4.72 -22.26 -3.05
N ASN A 269 -5.17 -23.17 -2.18
CA ASN A 269 -6.56 -23.18 -1.72
C ASN A 269 -6.91 -21.90 -0.95
N LEU A 270 -6.01 -21.43 -0.07
CA LEU A 270 -6.17 -20.17 0.64
C LEU A 270 -6.28 -19.00 -0.35
N GLY A 271 -5.44 -18.95 -1.39
CA GLY A 271 -5.52 -17.93 -2.43
C GLY A 271 -6.87 -17.88 -3.15
N TRP A 272 -7.44 -19.04 -3.51
CA TRP A 272 -8.78 -19.07 -4.12
C TRP A 272 -9.87 -18.58 -3.16
N VAL A 273 -9.80 -18.96 -1.88
CA VAL A 273 -10.73 -18.48 -0.86
C VAL A 273 -10.62 -16.96 -0.69
N THR A 274 -9.41 -16.43 -0.53
CA THR A 274 -9.22 -14.98 -0.34
C THR A 274 -9.61 -14.19 -1.58
N LEU A 275 -9.36 -14.71 -2.79
CA LEU A 275 -9.86 -14.10 -4.02
C LEU A 275 -11.38 -14.05 -4.07
N ALA A 276 -12.05 -15.17 -3.74
CA ALA A 276 -13.51 -15.24 -3.75
C ALA A 276 -14.13 -14.26 -2.75
N VAL A 277 -13.57 -14.15 -1.54
CA VAL A 277 -14.04 -13.20 -0.52
C VAL A 277 -13.81 -11.75 -0.98
N TYR A 278 -12.68 -11.44 -1.62
CA TYR A 278 -12.41 -10.11 -2.17
C TYR A 278 -13.43 -9.73 -3.25
N LEU A 279 -13.68 -10.63 -4.20
CA LEU A 279 -14.64 -10.41 -5.27
C LEU A 279 -16.07 -10.28 -4.75
N ALA A 280 -16.45 -11.06 -3.74
CA ALA A 280 -17.75 -10.95 -3.08
C ALA A 280 -17.90 -9.59 -2.38
N PHE A 281 -16.85 -9.11 -1.69
CA PHE A 281 -16.83 -7.79 -1.08
C PHE A 281 -17.00 -6.67 -2.11
N VAL A 282 -16.24 -6.71 -3.22
CA VAL A 282 -16.36 -5.72 -4.30
C VAL A 282 -17.76 -5.74 -4.91
N ALA A 283 -18.28 -6.93 -5.24
CA ALA A 283 -19.63 -7.08 -5.79
C ALA A 283 -20.70 -6.51 -4.83
N PHE A 284 -20.61 -6.83 -3.54
CA PHE A 284 -21.51 -6.29 -2.53
C PHE A 284 -21.46 -4.75 -2.50
N CYS A 285 -20.26 -4.15 -2.46
CA CYS A 285 -20.12 -2.70 -2.42
C CYS A 285 -20.66 -2.03 -3.69
N CYS A 286 -20.43 -2.62 -4.87
CA CYS A 286 -20.97 -2.12 -6.13
C CYS A 286 -22.50 -2.18 -6.15
N LEU A 287 -23.09 -3.29 -5.69
CA LEU A 287 -24.55 -3.44 -5.58
C LEU A 287 -25.12 -2.44 -4.56
N PHE A 288 -24.47 -2.27 -3.40
CA PHE A 288 -24.89 -1.31 -2.39
C PHE A 288 -24.85 0.12 -2.93
N ASN A 289 -23.76 0.50 -3.61
CA ASN A 289 -23.71 1.80 -4.28
C ASN A 289 -24.84 1.90 -5.33
N ALA A 290 -25.11 0.87 -6.12
CA ALA A 290 -26.15 0.94 -7.15
C ALA A 290 -27.57 1.12 -6.59
N PHE A 291 -27.92 0.42 -5.50
CA PHE A 291 -29.30 0.25 -5.05
C PHE A 291 -29.66 0.93 -3.73
N TYR A 292 -28.69 1.41 -2.96
CA TYR A 292 -28.99 2.12 -1.71
C TYR A 292 -29.43 3.56 -1.98
N ASP A 293 -30.60 3.94 -1.45
CA ASP A 293 -31.21 5.26 -1.67
C ASP A 293 -30.82 6.31 -0.61
N GLY A 294 -30.09 5.93 0.44
CA GLY A 294 -29.68 6.84 1.52
C GLY A 294 -28.45 7.71 1.22
N TYR A 295 -27.98 7.72 -0.04
CA TYR A 295 -26.92 8.64 -0.47
C TYR A 295 -27.45 10.07 -0.63
N PRO A 296 -26.62 11.10 -0.38
CA PRO A 296 -26.97 12.48 -0.71
C PRO A 296 -27.38 12.63 -2.18
N GLU A 297 -28.30 13.54 -2.46
CA GLU A 297 -28.77 13.81 -3.82
C GLU A 297 -27.59 14.15 -4.74
N THR A 298 -27.66 13.65 -5.97
CA THR A 298 -26.61 13.92 -6.94
C THR A 298 -26.59 15.39 -7.31
N ASP A 299 -25.42 16.01 -7.25
CA ASP A 299 -25.21 17.37 -7.76
C ASP A 299 -24.93 17.36 -9.28
N TRP A 300 -25.04 16.18 -9.93
CA TRP A 300 -24.96 16.03 -11.38
C TRP A 300 -26.19 16.64 -12.05
N LYS A 301 -25.93 17.69 -12.81
CA LYS A 301 -26.89 18.25 -13.76
C LYS A 301 -26.58 17.60 -15.12
N PRO A 302 -27.51 16.83 -15.72
CA PRO A 302 -27.37 16.43 -17.11
C PRO A 302 -27.13 17.70 -17.95
N LEU A 303 -26.10 17.68 -18.80
CA LEU A 303 -25.85 18.73 -19.78
C LEU A 303 -27.02 18.86 -20.76
#